data_AF-A0A498Q561-F1
#
_entry.id   AF-A0A498Q561-F1
#
_cell.length_a   1.000
_cell.length_b   1.000
_cell.length_c   1.000
_cell.angle_alpha   90.00
_cell.angle_beta   90.00
_cell.angle_gamma   90.00
#
_symmetry.space_group_name_H-M   'P 1'
#
loop_
_entity.id
_entity.type
_entity.pdbx_description
1 polymer ?
#
loop_
_entity_poly.entity_id
_entity_poly.type
_entity_poly.pdbx_seq_one_letter_code
_entity_poly.pdbx_strand_id
1 'polypeptide(L)'
;MRKASAAALLVAASIILTVCLAPVGCGSNVGEKASGTTSSSAKSSASFAPPPPSINAPTLTSGPVTALQPGSPIMVGDEAATVVCKAGFYIDYPDASHGGQRLPGFITVAQCAKGAADAPVSVMKAGATGQAPSRIKVGSITYVAPGDVQPAVADEPWTIPTSPLAVFSSGQSDWAIPVDVKINDQMPTGATVQATQPVEQRKAPAKWSNVDGVVVTGHVLDPASTPELKNLPAGVARVVVAADDAARPIEQWVLGSPVTVDLGGAVYNLGVITAVDETRRWIVVDLINPLLVQQDARLITTV
;
A
#
# COMPACT_ATOMS: atom_id res chain seq x y z
N MET A 1 34.40 -35.54 -12.15
CA MET A 1 34.35 -35.14 -13.58
C MET A 1 33.85 -33.70 -13.64
N ARG A 2 34.71 -32.75 -13.99
CA ARG A 2 34.38 -31.33 -14.16
C ARG A 2 33.98 -31.10 -15.62
N LYS A 3 32.87 -30.38 -15.88
CA LYS A 3 32.68 -29.66 -17.14
C LYS A 3 32.15 -28.27 -16.84
N ALA A 4 32.99 -27.29 -17.17
CA ALA A 4 32.65 -25.89 -17.35
C ALA A 4 32.24 -25.68 -18.82
N SER A 5 31.38 -24.70 -19.09
CA SER A 5 31.25 -23.97 -20.37
C SER A 5 30.52 -22.66 -20.03
N ALA A 6 31.21 -21.54 -19.88
CA ALA A 6 31.78 -20.68 -20.92
C ALA A 6 30.70 -19.97 -21.76
N ALA A 7 30.56 -18.68 -21.50
CA ALA A 7 29.79 -17.70 -22.26
C ALA A 7 30.55 -17.27 -23.54
N ALA A 8 29.81 -16.80 -24.57
CA ALA A 8 29.92 -15.46 -25.17
C ALA A 8 29.53 -15.39 -26.67
N LEU A 9 28.63 -14.42 -26.96
CA LEU A 9 28.54 -13.47 -28.09
C LEU A 9 28.66 -13.88 -29.57
N LEU A 10 27.72 -13.33 -30.38
CA LEU A 10 27.85 -12.54 -31.64
C LEU A 10 26.48 -12.59 -32.37
N VAL A 11 25.94 -11.65 -33.17
CA VAL A 11 26.13 -10.23 -33.51
C VAL A 11 24.85 -9.80 -34.28
N ALA A 12 24.55 -8.50 -34.21
CA ALA A 12 23.61 -7.63 -34.94
C ALA A 12 22.90 -8.09 -36.22
N ALA A 13 21.64 -7.62 -36.38
CA ALA A 13 21.13 -7.09 -37.65
C ALA A 13 19.99 -6.10 -37.39
N SER A 14 20.24 -4.82 -37.67
CA SER A 14 19.26 -3.73 -37.72
C SER A 14 18.39 -3.84 -38.97
N ILE A 15 17.07 -3.68 -38.84
CA ILE A 15 16.17 -3.43 -39.97
C ILE A 15 15.45 -2.10 -39.71
N ILE A 16 15.82 -1.12 -40.52
CA ILE A 16 15.15 0.17 -40.69
C ILE A 16 14.01 -0.09 -41.68
N LEU A 17 12.76 0.23 -41.32
CA LEU A 17 11.66 0.30 -42.28
C LEU A 17 11.04 1.69 -42.29
N THR A 18 11.22 2.32 -43.45
CA THR A 18 10.75 3.62 -43.92
C THR A 18 9.23 3.70 -43.95
N VAL A 19 8.65 4.75 -43.36
CA VAL A 19 7.23 5.13 -43.58
C VAL A 19 7.20 6.39 -44.44
N CYS A 20 6.52 6.30 -45.58
CA CYS A 20 6.32 7.38 -46.55
C CYS A 20 5.29 8.40 -46.03
N LEU A 21 5.64 9.68 -46.17
CA LEU A 21 4.75 10.84 -46.09
C LEU A 21 3.97 11.00 -47.41
N ALA A 22 2.71 11.39 -47.32
CA ALA A 22 1.96 12.01 -48.41
C ALA A 22 1.29 13.30 -47.90
N PRO A 23 1.32 14.41 -48.66
CA PRO A 23 0.62 15.64 -48.29
C PRO A 23 -0.58 15.98 -49.20
N VAL A 24 -1.28 17.02 -48.76
CA VAL A 24 -2.09 18.02 -49.49
C VAL A 24 -3.61 17.77 -49.63
N GLY A 25 -4.39 18.76 -49.17
CA GLY A 25 -5.66 19.14 -49.78
C GLY A 25 -6.49 20.12 -48.95
N CYS A 26 -6.19 21.42 -49.04
CA CYS A 26 -6.97 22.53 -48.47
C CYS A 26 -8.34 22.70 -49.16
N GLY A 27 -9.30 23.26 -48.42
CA GLY A 27 -10.51 23.89 -48.96
C GLY A 27 -11.21 24.74 -47.91
N SER A 28 -10.94 26.05 -47.90
CA SER A 28 -11.61 27.06 -47.07
C SER A 28 -12.93 27.50 -47.70
N ASN A 29 -13.95 27.79 -46.90
CA ASN A 29 -14.92 28.86 -47.17
C ASN A 29 -15.55 29.38 -45.87
N VAL A 30 -15.44 30.69 -45.70
CA VAL A 30 -16.04 31.51 -44.64
C VAL A 30 -17.38 32.05 -45.13
N GLY A 31 -18.39 32.09 -44.26
CA GLY A 31 -19.65 32.79 -44.47
C GLY A 31 -20.43 32.95 -43.16
N GLU A 32 -20.44 34.16 -42.62
CA GLU A 32 -21.15 34.60 -41.42
C GLU A 32 -22.69 34.55 -41.56
N LYS A 33 -23.42 34.15 -40.51
CA LYS A 33 -24.33 35.02 -39.71
C LYS A 33 -25.11 34.24 -38.65
N ALA A 34 -25.27 34.86 -37.49
CA ALA A 34 -25.92 34.36 -36.28
C ALA A 34 -27.45 34.30 -36.34
N SER A 35 -28.05 33.39 -35.55
CA SER A 35 -29.33 33.62 -34.85
C SER A 35 -29.49 32.60 -33.69
N GLY A 36 -29.90 33.07 -32.51
CA GLY A 36 -30.26 32.26 -31.34
C GLY A 36 -31.42 31.29 -31.63
N THR A 37 -31.73 30.28 -30.81
CA THR A 37 -31.99 30.37 -29.37
C THR A 37 -32.06 28.97 -28.73
N THR A 38 -31.70 28.90 -27.44
CA THR A 38 -32.11 27.94 -26.38
C THR A 38 -31.95 26.42 -26.59
N SER A 39 -31.11 25.80 -25.75
CA SER A 39 -31.58 24.70 -24.87
C SER A 39 -30.60 24.40 -23.73
N SER A 40 -31.10 24.59 -22.51
CA SER A 40 -30.73 23.95 -21.24
C SER A 40 -29.24 23.76 -20.93
N SER A 41 -28.72 24.72 -20.15
CA SER A 41 -27.67 24.47 -19.17
C SER A 41 -28.13 23.37 -18.20
N ALA A 42 -27.73 22.13 -18.47
CA ALA A 42 -27.68 21.11 -17.44
C ALA A 42 -26.66 21.58 -16.40
N LYS A 43 -27.18 22.00 -15.24
CA LYS A 43 -26.40 22.01 -14.01
C LYS A 43 -25.89 20.59 -13.82
N SER A 44 -24.68 20.32 -14.30
CA SER A 44 -23.91 19.20 -13.77
C SER A 44 -23.63 19.60 -12.33
N SER A 45 -24.47 19.10 -11.44
CA SER A 45 -24.18 18.99 -10.03
C SER A 45 -22.91 18.16 -9.93
N ALA A 46 -21.75 18.81 -10.04
CA ALA A 46 -20.50 18.28 -9.58
C ALA A 46 -20.71 18.05 -8.08
N SER A 47 -21.17 16.84 -7.76
CA SER A 47 -21.10 16.29 -6.43
C SER A 47 -19.64 16.45 -6.05
N PHE A 48 -19.36 17.40 -5.16
CA PHE A 48 -18.10 17.52 -4.48
C PHE A 48 -17.95 16.24 -3.68
N ALA A 49 -17.42 15.19 -4.33
CA ALA A 49 -16.75 14.13 -3.62
C ALA A 49 -15.70 14.85 -2.75
N PRO A 50 -15.64 14.54 -1.45
CA PRO A 50 -14.60 15.08 -0.59
C PRO A 50 -13.24 14.85 -1.27
N PRO A 51 -12.31 15.81 -1.19
CA PRO A 51 -10.94 15.55 -1.63
C PRO A 51 -10.44 14.27 -0.94
N PRO A 52 -9.66 13.41 -1.64
CA PRO A 52 -9.13 12.21 -1.03
C PRO A 52 -8.39 12.58 0.26
N PRO A 53 -8.53 11.79 1.33
CA PRO A 53 -7.94 12.14 2.62
C PRO A 53 -6.43 12.33 2.48
N SER A 54 -5.91 13.27 3.28
CA SER A 54 -4.49 13.50 3.50
C SER A 54 -3.77 12.16 3.62
N ILE A 55 -2.82 11.95 2.72
CA ILE A 55 -2.11 10.68 2.47
C ILE A 55 -1.68 10.03 3.79
N ASN A 56 -1.73 8.72 3.96
CA ASN A 56 -0.96 8.07 5.02
C ASN A 56 0.50 7.98 4.55
N ALA A 57 1.15 9.14 4.34
CA ALA A 57 2.48 9.18 3.77
C ALA A 57 3.46 8.67 4.83
N PRO A 58 4.39 7.78 4.46
CA PRO A 58 5.39 7.27 5.38
C PRO A 58 6.17 8.46 5.95
N THR A 59 5.95 8.73 7.22
CA THR A 59 6.71 9.74 7.92
C THR A 59 7.86 9.04 8.61
N LEU A 60 9.07 9.52 8.31
CA LEU A 60 10.35 8.87 8.51
C LEU A 60 10.65 8.54 9.96
N THR A 61 10.75 7.26 10.30
CA THR A 61 11.52 6.81 11.45
C THR A 61 12.17 5.47 11.17
N SER A 62 13.47 5.44 10.89
CA SER A 62 14.31 4.24 11.01
C SER A 62 14.74 3.98 12.46
N GLY A 63 14.31 4.85 13.39
CA GLY A 63 14.67 4.85 14.79
C GLY A 63 13.46 4.90 15.73
N PRO A 64 13.72 5.13 17.02
CA PRO A 64 12.68 5.24 18.03
C PRO A 64 11.62 6.29 17.67
N VAL A 65 10.36 5.96 17.92
CA VAL A 65 9.21 6.81 17.60
C VAL A 65 8.82 7.69 18.79
N THR A 66 8.55 8.96 18.53
CA THR A 66 7.84 9.86 19.46
C THR A 66 6.34 9.81 19.22
N ALA A 67 5.95 9.60 17.96
CA ALA A 67 4.59 9.37 17.50
C ALA A 67 4.56 8.14 16.56
N LEU A 68 3.55 7.28 16.66
CA LEU A 68 3.32 6.20 15.72
C LEU A 68 2.64 6.75 14.47
N GLN A 69 3.29 6.57 13.33
CA GLN A 69 2.83 7.04 12.03
C GLN A 69 2.69 5.85 11.08
N PRO A 70 1.83 5.97 10.04
CA PRO A 70 1.90 5.06 8.90
C PRO A 70 3.34 4.94 8.38
N GLY A 71 3.82 3.71 8.18
CA GLY A 71 5.19 3.38 7.81
C GLY A 71 6.20 3.31 8.96
N SER A 72 5.82 3.62 10.21
CA SER A 72 6.70 3.48 11.37
C SER A 72 7.05 2.00 11.65
N PRO A 73 8.26 1.71 12.14
CA PRO A 73 8.67 0.35 12.48
C PRO A 73 7.93 -0.13 13.72
N ILE A 74 7.41 -1.35 13.62
CA ILE A 74 6.79 -2.10 14.72
C ILE A 74 7.54 -3.41 14.91
N MET A 75 7.55 -3.86 16.16
CA MET A 75 8.16 -5.10 16.61
C MET A 75 7.04 -6.07 16.98
N VAL A 76 6.90 -7.16 16.25
CA VAL A 76 5.84 -8.15 16.45
C VAL A 76 6.42 -9.42 17.04
N GLY A 77 5.82 -9.91 18.13
CA GLY A 77 6.28 -11.08 18.88
C GLY A 77 7.11 -10.72 20.11
N ASP A 78 7.41 -11.73 20.91
CA ASP A 78 8.18 -11.59 22.15
C ASP A 78 9.67 -11.33 21.89
N GLU A 79 10.40 -10.88 22.89
CA GLU A 79 11.79 -10.38 22.78
C GLU A 79 12.74 -11.33 22.03
N ALA A 80 12.64 -12.64 22.24
CA ALA A 80 13.49 -13.63 21.58
C ALA A 80 13.11 -13.95 20.12
N ALA A 81 11.88 -13.64 19.70
CA ALA A 81 11.31 -14.06 18.41
C ALA A 81 10.74 -12.87 17.59
N THR A 82 11.11 -11.65 17.96
CA THR A 82 10.53 -10.43 17.39
C THR A 82 10.84 -10.29 15.90
N VAL A 83 9.84 -9.92 15.11
CA VAL A 83 9.98 -9.53 13.69
C VAL A 83 9.77 -8.02 13.59
N VAL A 84 10.60 -7.36 12.79
CA VAL A 84 10.40 -5.94 12.47
C VAL A 84 9.55 -5.85 11.20
N CYS A 85 8.43 -5.14 11.32
CA CYS A 85 7.52 -4.81 10.23
C CYS A 85 7.19 -3.31 10.28
N LYS A 86 6.29 -2.85 9.43
CA LYS A 86 5.74 -1.50 9.48
C LYS A 86 4.28 -1.47 9.93
N ALA A 87 3.92 -0.39 10.61
CA ALA A 87 2.53 0.00 10.78
C ALA A 87 1.99 0.47 9.42
N GLY A 88 0.90 -0.12 8.96
CA GLY A 88 0.26 0.24 7.70
C GLY A 88 -0.60 1.48 7.86
N PHE A 89 -1.91 1.29 7.94
CA PHE A 89 -2.88 2.38 8.01
C PHE A 89 -3.53 2.46 9.38
N TYR A 90 -3.68 3.67 9.90
CA TYR A 90 -4.42 3.89 11.13
C TYR A 90 -5.92 3.80 10.87
N ILE A 91 -6.60 2.97 11.66
CA ILE A 91 -8.02 2.67 11.52
C ILE A 91 -8.72 2.71 12.88
N ASP A 92 -10.04 2.80 12.82
CA ASP A 92 -10.88 2.28 13.89
C ASP A 92 -11.79 1.17 13.36
N TYR A 93 -12.18 0.25 14.22
CA TYR A 93 -13.06 -0.88 13.87
C TYR A 93 -13.98 -1.23 15.05
N PRO A 94 -15.15 -1.85 14.84
CA PRO A 94 -16.08 -2.17 15.91
C PRO A 94 -15.44 -3.07 16.98
N ASP A 95 -15.65 -2.73 18.25
CA ASP A 95 -15.31 -3.62 19.35
C ASP A 95 -16.34 -4.76 19.40
N ALA A 96 -15.91 -5.99 19.10
CA ALA A 96 -16.76 -7.17 19.16
C ALA A 96 -17.26 -7.48 20.58
N SER A 97 -16.55 -7.01 21.61
CA SER A 97 -16.86 -7.26 23.02
C SER A 97 -17.75 -6.18 23.63
N HIS A 98 -17.73 -4.95 23.07
CA HIS A 98 -18.47 -3.81 23.62
C HIS A 98 -19.27 -3.10 22.52
N GLY A 99 -20.57 -3.43 22.46
CA GLY A 99 -21.49 -2.87 21.47
C GLY A 99 -21.47 -1.34 21.42
N GLY A 100 -21.25 -0.79 20.22
CA GLY A 100 -21.22 0.66 19.97
C GLY A 100 -19.86 1.32 20.21
N GLN A 101 -18.88 0.62 20.77
CA GLN A 101 -17.50 1.10 20.85
C GLN A 101 -16.72 0.74 19.60
N ARG A 102 -15.71 1.55 19.29
CA ARG A 102 -14.76 1.29 18.20
C ARG A 102 -13.35 1.33 18.77
N LEU A 103 -12.55 0.34 18.43
CA LEU A 103 -11.17 0.20 18.87
C LEU A 103 -10.25 0.90 17.88
N PRO A 104 -9.32 1.74 18.37
CA PRO A 104 -8.23 2.23 17.53
C PRO A 104 -7.27 1.08 17.20
N GLY A 105 -6.70 1.10 16.00
CA GLY A 105 -5.72 0.11 15.61
C GLY A 105 -4.99 0.49 14.33
N PHE A 106 -4.01 -0.31 13.97
CA PHE A 106 -3.32 -0.17 12.70
C PHE A 106 -3.40 -1.48 11.94
N ILE A 107 -3.65 -1.37 10.63
CA ILE A 107 -3.50 -2.49 9.72
C ILE A 107 -2.02 -2.79 9.56
N THR A 108 -1.67 -4.06 9.60
CA THR A 108 -0.35 -4.59 9.25
C THR A 108 -0.57 -5.93 8.54
N VAL A 109 0.47 -6.74 8.44
CA VAL A 109 0.42 -8.03 7.75
C VAL A 109 0.71 -9.18 8.69
N ALA A 110 -0.01 -10.27 8.47
CA ALA A 110 -0.05 -11.42 9.35
C ALA A 110 1.28 -12.17 9.41
N GLN A 111 2.07 -12.09 8.33
CA GLN A 111 3.42 -12.65 8.24
C GLN A 111 4.36 -12.12 9.32
N CYS A 112 4.08 -10.93 9.87
CA CYS A 112 4.86 -10.35 10.96
C CYS A 112 4.76 -11.15 12.25
N ALA A 113 3.65 -11.84 12.48
CA ALA A 113 3.43 -12.62 13.69
C ALA A 113 3.89 -14.08 13.58
N LYS A 114 4.34 -14.55 12.40
CA LYS A 114 4.83 -15.92 12.18
C LYS A 114 3.90 -16.98 12.79
N GLY A 115 2.59 -16.78 12.66
CA GLY A 115 1.58 -17.74 13.13
C GLY A 115 1.02 -17.53 14.51
N ALA A 116 1.62 -16.67 15.32
CA ALA A 116 1.11 -16.38 16.66
C ALA A 116 -0.21 -15.60 16.55
N ALA A 117 -1.31 -16.17 17.04
CA ALA A 117 -2.67 -15.60 17.02
C ALA A 117 -2.76 -14.19 17.62
N ASP A 118 -2.07 -14.00 18.75
CA ASP A 118 -2.14 -12.80 19.58
C ASP A 118 -0.75 -12.22 19.86
N ALA A 119 0.13 -12.24 18.86
CA ALA A 119 1.51 -11.78 19.01
C ALA A 119 1.55 -10.34 19.56
N PRO A 120 2.31 -10.06 20.63
CA PRO A 120 2.40 -8.71 21.16
C PRO A 120 3.09 -7.79 20.15
N VAL A 121 2.56 -6.58 20.01
CA VAL A 121 3.17 -5.53 19.20
C VAL A 121 3.82 -4.53 20.11
N SER A 122 5.07 -4.20 19.80
CA SER A 122 5.88 -3.21 20.51
C SER A 122 6.44 -2.19 19.54
N VAL A 123 6.89 -1.06 20.09
CA VAL A 123 7.68 -0.06 19.37
C VAL A 123 8.86 0.38 20.22
N MET A 124 9.92 0.86 19.59
CA MET A 124 10.99 1.57 20.31
C MET A 124 10.52 3.01 20.51
N LYS A 125 10.23 3.44 21.74
CA LYS A 125 9.88 4.82 22.05
C LYS A 125 11.14 5.65 22.23
N ALA A 126 11.17 6.82 21.60
CA ALA A 126 12.24 7.78 21.83
C ALA A 126 12.21 8.24 23.30
N GLY A 127 13.37 8.17 23.96
CA GLY A 127 13.54 8.72 25.31
C GLY A 127 13.61 10.25 25.27
N ALA A 128 13.49 10.88 26.44
CA ALA A 128 13.87 12.29 26.59
C ALA A 128 15.36 12.48 26.23
N THR A 129 15.80 13.72 25.98
CA THR A 129 17.20 14.03 25.65
C THR A 129 18.14 13.43 26.69
N GLY A 130 19.08 12.58 26.24
CA GLY A 130 20.04 11.88 27.10
C GLY A 130 19.57 10.54 27.68
N GLN A 131 18.33 10.12 27.41
CA GLN A 131 17.80 8.82 27.82
C GLN A 131 17.83 7.82 26.66
N ALA A 132 18.24 6.58 26.95
CA ALA A 132 18.19 5.51 25.97
C ALA A 132 16.73 5.22 25.55
N PRO A 133 16.48 4.90 24.27
CA PRO A 133 15.17 4.44 23.82
C PRO A 133 14.70 3.21 24.57
N SER A 134 13.39 3.10 24.80
CA SER A 134 12.79 1.96 25.49
C SER A 134 11.80 1.22 24.59
N ARG A 135 11.80 -0.11 24.67
CA ARG A 135 10.75 -0.92 24.05
C ARG A 135 9.49 -0.80 24.89
N ILE A 136 8.37 -0.49 24.23
CA ILE A 136 7.06 -0.44 24.87
C ILE A 136 6.07 -1.29 24.10
N LYS A 137 5.24 -2.04 24.82
CA LYS A 137 4.14 -2.81 24.23
C LYS A 137 2.98 -1.86 23.94
N VAL A 138 2.47 -1.91 22.71
CA VAL A 138 1.41 -1.02 22.22
C VAL A 138 0.10 -1.75 21.93
N GLY A 139 0.13 -3.08 21.89
CA GLY A 139 -1.05 -3.90 21.63
C GLY A 139 -0.70 -5.35 21.32
N SER A 140 -1.61 -6.04 20.67
CA SER A 140 -1.42 -7.37 20.08
C SER A 140 -2.03 -7.42 18.69
N ILE A 141 -1.54 -8.36 17.88
CA ILE A 141 -2.13 -8.65 16.57
C ILE A 141 -3.46 -9.39 16.76
N THR A 142 -4.41 -9.09 15.89
CA THR A 142 -5.64 -9.84 15.64
C THR A 142 -5.72 -10.10 14.15
N TYR A 143 -5.87 -11.37 13.79
CA TYR A 143 -5.96 -11.78 12.40
C TYR A 143 -7.32 -11.48 11.80
N VAL A 144 -7.31 -10.81 10.65
CA VAL A 144 -8.50 -10.68 9.80
C VAL A 144 -8.65 -11.89 8.88
N ALA A 145 -7.53 -12.57 8.60
CA ALA A 145 -7.45 -13.83 7.86
C ALA A 145 -6.28 -14.68 8.38
N PRO A 146 -6.18 -15.97 8.00
CA PRO A 146 -5.10 -16.84 8.45
C PRO A 146 -3.71 -16.28 8.14
N GLY A 147 -2.80 -16.33 9.12
CA GLY A 147 -1.51 -15.61 9.05
C GLY A 147 -0.31 -16.34 8.47
N ASP A 148 -0.41 -17.65 8.27
CA ASP A 148 0.72 -18.51 7.83
C ASP A 148 0.43 -19.21 6.50
N VAL A 149 -0.07 -18.47 5.53
CA VAL A 149 -0.44 -19.06 4.25
C VAL A 149 0.75 -19.03 3.30
N GLN A 150 1.16 -20.22 2.86
CA GLN A 150 2.22 -20.36 1.87
C GLN A 150 1.74 -19.99 0.46
N PRO A 151 2.62 -19.45 -0.41
CA PRO A 151 2.32 -19.29 -1.82
C PRO A 151 1.96 -20.63 -2.48
N ALA A 152 0.99 -20.63 -3.41
CA ALA A 152 0.64 -21.82 -4.17
C ALA A 152 1.76 -22.26 -5.13
N VAL A 153 2.62 -21.32 -5.55
CA VAL A 153 3.81 -21.58 -6.35
C VAL A 153 5.02 -21.05 -5.60
N ALA A 154 6.04 -21.89 -5.42
CA ALA A 154 7.29 -21.52 -4.77
C ALA A 154 7.94 -20.31 -5.48
N ASP A 155 8.50 -19.39 -4.69
CA ASP A 155 9.14 -18.16 -5.17
C ASP A 155 8.21 -17.19 -5.94
N GLU A 156 6.89 -17.42 -5.92
CA GLU A 156 5.87 -16.53 -6.50
C GLU A 156 4.94 -16.00 -5.40
N PRO A 157 5.36 -14.98 -4.62
CA PRO A 157 4.64 -14.53 -3.42
C PRO A 157 3.23 -13.97 -3.68
N TRP A 158 2.91 -13.60 -4.92
CA TRP A 158 1.57 -13.16 -5.30
C TRP A 158 0.53 -14.28 -5.29
N THR A 159 0.95 -15.55 -5.25
CA THR A 159 0.09 -16.73 -5.33
C THR A 159 -0.54 -17.17 -4.00
N ILE A 160 -0.45 -16.36 -2.93
CA ILE A 160 -1.10 -16.66 -1.65
C ILE A 160 -2.64 -16.60 -1.81
N PRO A 161 -3.38 -17.68 -1.48
CA PRO A 161 -4.81 -17.81 -1.80
C PRO A 161 -5.77 -16.98 -0.94
N THR A 162 -5.30 -16.31 0.11
CA THR A 162 -6.12 -15.44 0.97
C THR A 162 -5.35 -14.18 1.34
N SER A 163 -6.08 -13.14 1.76
CA SER A 163 -5.50 -11.85 2.10
C SER A 163 -4.87 -11.89 3.50
N PRO A 164 -3.54 -11.86 3.69
CA PRO A 164 -2.90 -12.09 4.98
C PRO A 164 -2.81 -10.78 5.77
N LEU A 165 -3.89 -10.02 5.85
CA LEU A 165 -3.94 -8.78 6.59
C LEU A 165 -4.25 -9.04 8.07
N ALA A 166 -3.68 -8.21 8.93
CA ALA A 166 -3.93 -8.26 10.36
C ALA A 166 -4.10 -6.84 10.91
N VAL A 167 -4.74 -6.73 12.07
CA VAL A 167 -4.87 -5.46 12.78
C VAL A 167 -4.13 -5.60 14.09
N PHE A 168 -3.36 -4.60 14.50
CA PHE A 168 -2.93 -4.52 15.89
C PHE A 168 -3.69 -3.43 16.63
N SER A 169 -4.13 -3.75 17.84
CA SER A 169 -4.87 -2.86 18.72
C SER A 169 -4.45 -3.09 20.17
N SER A 170 -4.65 -2.08 21.01
CA SER A 170 -4.57 -2.20 22.47
C SER A 170 -5.68 -3.08 23.05
N GLY A 171 -6.77 -3.32 22.29
CA GLY A 171 -7.95 -4.03 22.76
C GLY A 171 -8.80 -3.24 23.76
N GLN A 172 -8.43 -1.98 24.04
CA GLN A 172 -9.18 -1.09 24.92
C GLN A 172 -9.32 0.29 24.27
N SER A 173 -10.52 0.87 24.34
CA SER A 173 -10.86 2.14 23.70
C SER A 173 -10.22 3.35 24.39
N ASP A 174 -9.85 3.24 25.67
CA ASP A 174 -9.22 4.28 26.48
C ASP A 174 -7.68 4.24 26.44
N TRP A 175 -7.10 3.09 26.07
CA TRP A 175 -5.69 3.03 25.67
C TRP A 175 -5.54 3.62 24.26
N ALA A 176 -5.39 4.95 24.22
CA ALA A 176 -4.57 5.55 23.19
C ALA A 176 -3.23 4.82 23.23
N ILE A 177 -2.84 4.22 22.11
CA ILE A 177 -1.51 3.62 21.90
C ILE A 177 -0.49 4.44 22.70
N PRO A 178 0.38 3.85 23.55
CA PRO A 178 1.21 4.59 24.52
C PRO A 178 2.27 5.52 23.88
N VAL A 179 2.15 5.73 22.58
CA VAL A 179 2.85 6.67 21.72
C VAL A 179 1.79 7.47 20.98
N ASP A 180 1.92 8.80 20.96
CA ASP A 180 1.03 9.68 20.21
C ASP A 180 0.84 9.16 18.77
N VAL A 181 -0.35 9.24 18.21
CA VAL A 181 -0.57 8.83 16.81
C VAL A 181 -0.60 10.07 15.94
N LYS A 182 0.09 10.03 14.79
CA LYS A 182 0.06 11.10 13.80
C LYS A 182 -0.16 10.55 12.40
N ILE A 183 -0.83 11.33 11.57
CA ILE A 183 -0.97 11.11 10.13
C ILE A 183 -0.41 12.37 9.46
N ASN A 184 0.58 12.26 8.57
CA ASN A 184 1.29 13.41 7.99
C ASN A 184 1.71 14.46 9.02
N ASP A 185 2.35 14.03 10.12
CA ASP A 185 2.76 14.89 11.24
C ASP A 185 1.65 15.65 11.99
N GLN A 186 0.38 15.40 11.65
CA GLN A 186 -0.78 16.03 12.28
C GLN A 186 -1.53 15.03 13.17
N MET A 187 -2.20 15.57 14.20
CA MET A 187 -3.10 14.78 15.03
C MET A 187 -4.33 14.35 14.21
N PRO A 188 -4.76 13.08 14.29
CA PRO A 188 -5.98 12.64 13.66
C PRO A 188 -7.20 13.45 14.11
N THR A 189 -8.05 13.85 13.15
CA THR A 189 -9.23 14.69 13.40
C THR A 189 -10.52 14.14 12.79
N GLY A 190 -10.43 13.10 11.95
CA GLY A 190 -11.60 12.53 11.28
C GLY A 190 -11.45 11.05 10.95
N ALA A 191 -12.54 10.47 10.46
CA ALA A 191 -12.60 9.10 9.96
C ALA A 191 -13.42 9.07 8.67
N THR A 192 -12.98 8.27 7.70
CA THR A 192 -13.70 8.05 6.44
C THR A 192 -13.78 6.58 6.10
N VAL A 193 -14.90 6.19 5.50
CA VAL A 193 -14.95 4.95 4.72
C VAL A 193 -14.28 5.28 3.39
N GLN A 194 -13.24 4.53 3.04
CA GLN A 194 -12.66 4.68 1.71
C GLN A 194 -13.65 4.08 0.71
N ALA A 195 -14.03 4.83 -0.32
CA ALA A 195 -14.87 4.27 -1.37
C ALA A 195 -14.05 3.25 -2.17
N THR A 196 -14.67 2.09 -2.45
CA THR A 196 -14.13 1.10 -3.38
C THR A 196 -13.98 1.75 -4.74
N GLN A 197 -12.79 2.25 -5.07
CA GLN A 197 -12.47 2.49 -6.47
C GLN A 197 -12.11 1.14 -7.07
N PRO A 198 -12.75 0.72 -8.17
CA PRO A 198 -12.23 -0.38 -8.97
C PRO A 198 -10.77 -0.04 -9.22
N VAL A 199 -9.85 -0.88 -8.73
CA VAL A 199 -8.46 -0.79 -9.14
C VAL A 199 -8.42 -1.32 -10.58
N GLU A 200 -9.02 -0.62 -11.53
CA GLU A 200 -8.80 -0.79 -12.98
C GLU A 200 -7.40 -0.27 -13.38
N GLN A 201 -6.50 -0.18 -12.41
CA GLN A 201 -5.33 0.67 -12.45
C GLN A 201 -4.15 -0.05 -13.06
N ARG A 202 -4.31 -0.41 -14.32
CA ARG A 202 -3.24 -0.87 -15.18
C ARG A 202 -2.17 0.22 -15.21
N LYS A 203 -1.01 -0.04 -14.62
CA LYS A 203 0.17 0.85 -14.66
C LYS A 203 0.05 2.16 -13.89
N ALA A 204 -0.86 2.27 -12.91
CA ALA A 204 -0.92 3.48 -12.09
C ALA A 204 0.39 3.66 -11.31
N PRO A 205 0.94 4.89 -11.23
CA PRO A 205 2.09 5.20 -10.40
C PRO A 205 1.77 4.92 -8.93
N ALA A 206 2.70 4.25 -8.25
CA ALA A 206 2.59 3.85 -6.86
C ALA A 206 3.77 4.39 -6.05
N LYS A 207 3.56 4.60 -4.74
CA LYS A 207 4.59 5.05 -3.81
C LYS A 207 4.49 4.31 -2.48
N TRP A 208 5.63 3.97 -1.91
CA TRP A 208 5.79 3.43 -0.55
C TRP A 208 7.14 3.90 0.02
N SER A 209 7.47 3.53 1.25
CA SER A 209 8.83 3.76 1.80
C SER A 209 9.60 2.47 1.99
N ASN A 210 10.91 2.54 1.71
CA ASN A 210 11.85 1.47 2.03
C ASN A 210 12.19 1.45 3.53
N VAL A 211 13.13 0.59 3.92
CA VAL A 211 13.52 0.38 5.32
C VAL A 211 14.10 1.63 5.97
N ASP A 212 14.82 2.43 5.18
CA ASP A 212 15.44 3.71 5.58
C ASP A 212 14.42 4.86 5.64
N GLY A 213 13.15 4.60 5.28
CA GLY A 213 12.10 5.60 5.21
C GLY A 213 12.14 6.46 3.93
N VAL A 214 13.00 6.12 2.98
CA VAL A 214 13.07 6.80 1.68
C VAL A 214 11.89 6.39 0.80
N VAL A 215 11.23 7.37 0.20
CA VAL A 215 10.14 7.13 -0.76
C VAL A 215 10.68 6.39 -1.98
N VAL A 216 10.02 5.29 -2.31
CA VAL A 216 10.22 4.49 -3.52
C VAL A 216 9.02 4.70 -4.43
N THR A 217 9.30 4.83 -5.73
CA THR A 217 8.27 4.90 -6.78
C THR A 217 8.20 3.58 -7.54
N GLY A 218 7.01 3.26 -8.01
CA GLY A 218 6.75 2.11 -8.85
C GLY A 218 5.49 2.27 -9.65
N HIS A 219 5.04 1.17 -10.26
CA HIS A 219 3.78 1.11 -10.97
C HIS A 219 3.08 -0.23 -10.78
N VAL A 220 1.76 -0.20 -10.75
CA VAL A 220 0.93 -1.41 -10.66
C VAL A 220 1.05 -2.22 -11.96
N LEU A 221 1.36 -3.50 -11.86
CA LEU A 221 1.46 -4.40 -13.01
C LEU A 221 0.07 -4.79 -13.51
N ASP A 222 -0.10 -4.86 -14.84
CA ASP A 222 -1.32 -5.37 -15.48
C ASP A 222 -1.19 -6.88 -15.72
N PRO A 223 -1.95 -7.74 -15.01
CA PRO A 223 -1.88 -9.19 -15.17
C PRO A 223 -2.10 -9.67 -16.61
N ALA A 224 -2.87 -8.94 -17.43
CA ALA A 224 -3.09 -9.30 -18.83
C ALA A 224 -1.83 -9.16 -19.70
N SER A 225 -0.89 -8.32 -19.28
CA SER A 225 0.37 -8.06 -20.01
C SER A 225 1.62 -8.55 -19.27
N THR A 226 1.45 -9.18 -18.11
CA THR A 226 2.54 -9.69 -17.26
C THR A 226 2.37 -11.21 -17.06
N PRO A 227 3.01 -12.04 -17.91
CA PRO A 227 2.80 -13.50 -17.92
C PRO A 227 3.08 -14.21 -16.59
N GLU A 228 4.00 -13.68 -15.79
CA GLU A 228 4.33 -14.19 -14.45
C GLU A 228 3.13 -14.15 -13.51
N LEU A 229 2.19 -13.22 -13.71
CA LEU A 229 1.00 -13.03 -12.89
C LEU A 229 -0.18 -13.94 -13.31
N LYS A 230 0.03 -14.90 -14.22
CA LYS A 230 -1.00 -15.87 -14.63
C LYS A 230 -1.61 -16.68 -13.47
N ASN A 231 -0.87 -16.82 -12.37
CA ASN A 231 -1.26 -17.56 -11.17
C ASN A 231 -1.81 -16.65 -10.06
N LEU A 232 -2.08 -15.36 -10.35
CA LEU A 232 -2.69 -14.47 -9.37
C LEU A 232 -4.07 -15.03 -8.96
N PRO A 233 -4.30 -15.33 -7.66
CA PRO A 233 -5.52 -15.99 -7.24
C PRO A 233 -6.76 -15.14 -7.53
N ALA A 234 -7.74 -15.73 -8.20
CA ALA A 234 -9.02 -15.07 -8.45
C ALA A 234 -9.75 -14.80 -7.12
N GLY A 235 -10.38 -13.62 -7.01
CA GLY A 235 -11.15 -13.25 -5.81
C GLY A 235 -10.31 -12.74 -4.63
N VAL A 236 -8.98 -12.81 -4.69
CA VAL A 236 -8.11 -12.12 -3.74
C VAL A 236 -7.91 -10.69 -4.22
N ALA A 237 -8.33 -9.73 -3.40
CA ALA A 237 -8.17 -8.32 -3.70
C ALA A 237 -6.71 -7.87 -3.48
N ARG A 238 -5.90 -8.10 -4.50
CA ARG A 238 -4.45 -7.94 -4.49
C ARG A 238 -3.94 -7.40 -5.81
N VAL A 239 -2.86 -6.62 -5.73
CA VAL A 239 -2.09 -6.20 -6.89
C VAL A 239 -0.61 -6.44 -6.68
N VAL A 240 0.16 -6.42 -7.77
CA VAL A 240 1.62 -6.47 -7.75
C VAL A 240 2.14 -5.15 -8.29
N VAL A 241 3.11 -4.56 -7.61
CA VAL A 241 3.73 -3.29 -7.99
C VAL A 241 5.20 -3.53 -8.29
N ALA A 242 5.66 -3.10 -9.46
CA ALA A 242 7.09 -3.11 -9.79
C ALA A 242 7.73 -1.78 -9.40
N ALA A 243 8.91 -1.82 -8.78
CA ALA A 243 9.70 -0.61 -8.55
C ALA A 243 10.25 -0.03 -9.87
N ASP A 244 10.24 1.29 -9.99
CA ASP A 244 10.76 1.98 -11.17
C ASP A 244 12.30 2.09 -11.11
N ASP A 245 12.86 2.27 -9.91
CA ASP A 245 14.31 2.38 -9.70
C ASP A 245 14.94 1.00 -9.47
N ALA A 246 15.49 0.43 -10.54
CA ALA A 246 16.15 -0.87 -10.50
C ALA A 246 17.39 -0.91 -9.57
N ALA A 247 18.01 0.24 -9.26
CA ALA A 247 19.20 0.29 -8.42
C ALA A 247 18.88 0.19 -6.92
N ARG A 248 17.63 0.43 -6.50
CA ARG A 248 17.26 0.44 -5.08
C ARG A 248 16.79 -0.93 -4.60
N PRO A 249 17.42 -1.54 -3.57
CA PRO A 249 16.93 -2.75 -2.93
C PRO A 249 15.50 -2.61 -2.42
N ILE A 250 14.72 -3.68 -2.59
CA ILE A 250 13.47 -3.89 -1.87
C ILE A 250 13.73 -5.04 -0.91
N GLU A 251 13.63 -4.76 0.39
CA GLU A 251 13.95 -5.73 1.44
C GLU A 251 12.67 -6.17 2.14
N GLN A 252 12.66 -7.37 2.72
CA GLN A 252 11.50 -7.91 3.46
C GLN A 252 11.02 -7.00 4.62
N TRP A 253 11.84 -6.08 5.11
CA TRP A 253 11.47 -5.19 6.21
C TRP A 253 10.44 -4.11 5.82
N VAL A 254 10.06 -4.03 4.54
CA VAL A 254 8.94 -3.19 4.08
C VAL A 254 7.58 -3.86 4.26
N LEU A 255 7.52 -5.08 4.78
CA LEU A 255 6.26 -5.75 5.11
C LEU A 255 5.42 -4.91 6.07
N GLY A 256 4.12 -4.80 5.78
CA GLY A 256 3.19 -3.93 6.51
C GLY A 256 3.20 -2.48 6.06
N SER A 257 4.14 -2.05 5.20
CA SER A 257 4.19 -0.66 4.74
C SER A 257 2.92 -0.27 3.98
N PRO A 258 2.38 0.94 4.23
CA PRO A 258 1.30 1.48 3.40
C PRO A 258 1.82 1.80 2.00
N VAL A 259 0.98 1.52 1.00
CA VAL A 259 1.22 1.85 -0.40
C VAL A 259 0.13 2.80 -0.87
N THR A 260 0.53 3.80 -1.65
CA THR A 260 -0.35 4.80 -2.25
C THR A 260 -0.24 4.76 -3.76
N VAL A 261 -1.28 5.24 -4.46
CA VAL A 261 -1.33 5.31 -5.92
C VAL A 261 -1.83 6.67 -6.38
N ASP A 262 -1.32 7.14 -7.52
CA ASP A 262 -1.80 8.35 -8.20
C ASP A 262 -2.78 7.98 -9.30
N LEU A 263 -3.98 8.54 -9.24
CA LEU A 263 -5.07 8.32 -10.20
C LEU A 263 -5.71 9.64 -10.58
N GLY A 264 -5.57 10.00 -11.85
CA GLY A 264 -6.14 11.24 -12.35
C GLY A 264 -5.66 12.49 -11.60
N GLY A 265 -4.41 12.46 -11.07
CA GLY A 265 -3.83 13.57 -10.31
C GLY A 265 -4.23 13.60 -8.82
N ALA A 266 -4.90 12.55 -8.33
CA ALA A 266 -5.28 12.39 -6.93
C ALA A 266 -4.59 11.17 -6.32
N VAL A 267 -4.12 11.29 -5.07
CA VAL A 267 -3.45 10.20 -4.36
C VAL A 267 -4.45 9.42 -3.53
N TYR A 268 -4.39 8.09 -3.62
CA TYR A 268 -5.25 7.17 -2.88
C TYR A 268 -4.42 6.14 -2.10
N ASN A 269 -4.95 5.69 -0.96
CA ASN A 269 -4.38 4.57 -0.21
C ASN A 269 -4.72 3.27 -0.94
N LEU A 270 -3.72 2.57 -1.47
CA LEU A 270 -3.93 1.34 -2.24
C LEU A 270 -4.12 0.14 -1.30
N GLY A 271 -3.19 -0.03 -0.37
CA GLY A 271 -3.06 -1.27 0.39
C GLY A 271 -1.75 -1.37 1.14
N VAL A 272 -1.48 -2.52 1.74
CA VAL A 272 -0.23 -2.76 2.49
C VAL A 272 0.61 -3.85 1.84
N ILE A 273 1.93 -3.75 1.98
CA ILE A 273 2.88 -4.71 1.42
C ILE A 273 2.85 -6.01 2.22
N THR A 274 2.41 -7.11 1.60
CA THR A 274 2.31 -8.43 2.23
C THR A 274 3.44 -9.38 1.86
N ALA A 275 4.14 -9.10 0.76
CA ALA A 275 5.30 -9.88 0.33
C ALA A 275 6.19 -9.09 -0.62
N VAL A 276 7.43 -9.54 -0.77
CA VAL A 276 8.44 -8.96 -1.66
C VAL A 276 9.03 -10.07 -2.53
N ASP A 277 9.13 -9.83 -3.83
CA ASP A 277 9.99 -10.58 -4.76
C ASP A 277 11.23 -9.74 -5.03
N GLU A 278 12.32 -10.06 -4.35
CA GLU A 278 13.58 -9.32 -4.43
C GLU A 278 14.26 -9.44 -5.79
N THR A 279 14.01 -10.54 -6.52
CA THR A 279 14.64 -10.80 -7.82
C THR A 279 13.99 -9.94 -8.90
N ARG A 280 12.66 -9.93 -8.94
CA ARG A 280 11.88 -9.14 -9.91
C ARG A 280 11.71 -7.68 -9.48
N ARG A 281 12.03 -7.36 -8.22
CA ARG A 281 11.82 -6.03 -7.61
C ARG A 281 10.36 -5.66 -7.53
N TRP A 282 9.55 -6.64 -7.15
CA TRP A 282 8.11 -6.49 -7.03
C TRP A 282 7.70 -6.55 -5.57
N ILE A 283 6.68 -5.77 -5.24
CA ILE A 283 5.97 -5.88 -3.98
C ILE A 283 4.56 -6.41 -4.26
N VAL A 284 4.09 -7.28 -3.39
CA VAL A 284 2.72 -7.76 -3.39
C VAL A 284 1.95 -6.91 -2.40
N VAL A 285 0.86 -6.30 -2.88
CA VAL A 285 0.06 -5.36 -2.11
C VAL A 285 -1.35 -5.90 -2.01
N ASP A 286 -1.79 -6.12 -0.78
CA ASP A 286 -3.18 -6.44 -0.51
C ASP A 286 -3.98 -5.16 -0.34
N LEU A 287 -5.09 -5.08 -1.07
CA LEU A 287 -5.92 -3.90 -1.10
C LEU A 287 -6.58 -3.69 0.27
N ILE A 288 -6.48 -2.47 0.79
CA ILE A 288 -7.01 -2.15 2.11
C ILE A 288 -8.55 -2.15 2.15
N ASN A 289 -9.19 -1.72 1.07
CA ASN A 289 -10.63 -1.52 1.03
C ASN A 289 -11.46 -2.78 1.37
N PRO A 290 -11.18 -3.97 0.80
CA PRO A 290 -11.85 -5.20 1.22
C PRO A 290 -11.81 -5.44 2.73
N LEU A 291 -10.66 -5.22 3.38
CA LEU A 291 -10.56 -5.34 4.84
C LEU A 291 -11.42 -4.31 5.54
N LEU A 292 -11.40 -3.04 5.10
CA LEU A 292 -12.22 -1.99 5.69
C LEU A 292 -13.71 -2.35 5.64
N VAL A 293 -14.18 -2.86 4.50
CA VAL A 293 -15.58 -3.30 4.34
C VAL A 293 -15.88 -4.53 5.20
N GLN A 294 -15.01 -5.55 5.17
CA GLN A 294 -15.23 -6.80 5.91
C GLN A 294 -15.27 -6.60 7.43
N GLN A 295 -14.44 -5.69 7.94
CA GLN A 295 -14.32 -5.41 9.37
C GLN A 295 -15.20 -4.24 9.83
N ASP A 296 -16.02 -3.66 8.95
CA ASP A 296 -16.70 -2.37 9.20
C ASP A 296 -15.72 -1.33 9.78
N ALA A 297 -14.48 -1.35 9.29
CA ALA A 297 -13.41 -0.48 9.75
C ALA A 297 -13.40 0.83 8.94
N ARG A 298 -12.94 1.90 9.58
CA ARG A 298 -12.81 3.22 8.96
C ARG A 298 -11.36 3.62 8.96
N LEU A 299 -10.94 4.24 7.87
CA LEU A 299 -9.64 4.88 7.82
C LEU A 299 -9.69 6.14 8.66
N ILE A 300 -8.76 6.28 9.60
CA ILE A 300 -8.58 7.52 10.33
C ILE A 300 -7.74 8.48 9.47
N THR A 301 -8.10 9.76 9.47
CA THR A 301 -7.51 10.78 8.59
C THR A 301 -7.26 12.09 9.31
N THR A 302 -6.47 12.96 8.68
CA THR A 302 -6.39 14.39 9.03
C THR A 302 -7.19 15.19 8.00
N VAL A 303 -7.89 16.23 8.47
CA VAL A 303 -8.65 17.18 7.62
C VAL A 303 -7.72 18.22 7.04
#